data_AF-A0A5C9BVD3-F1
#
_entry.id   AF-A0A5C9BVD3-F1
#
_cell.length_a   1.000
_cell.length_b   1.000
_cell.length_c   1.000
_cell.angle_alpha   90.00
_cell.angle_beta   90.00
_cell.angle_gamma   90.00
#
_symmetry.space_group_name_H-M   'P 1'
#
loop_
_entity.id
_entity.type
_entity.pdbx_description
1 polymer ?
#
loop_
_entity_poly.entity_id
_entity_poly.type
_entity_poly.pdbx_seq_one_letter_code
_entity_poly.pdbx_strand_id
1 'polypeptide(L)'
;MKTKRTVIAACIATLFISGTVFAKDKWEYHESGWSNVHSYGKVVVAQDSVNQWGPWEDFVEPAAGAPSPVAMPGMSGSDPYRNNPVVVVTEGCAAGTWCGYAIYRNSSTGGQEILTRSYYKPSDPWSAGLFALTPTPDNPSITAGSGRGEGNVFWRVTPLGATDPTFSDSGASIPADFGGGYGWYRDDGLHHFHAWTGNETDSGWESSSATGFSHNWLSSEATSEVGYGWFALAVKGADKEVAVGTFEREVATYTSGNEEYRYWDETTARTNGYYVAGIATPQAYLADQQARDIRAYYAGGSFDGSSQGKVLIQVQFAPATWQGQWTGAMNFKAEGNISGANISSNSVSALYSGSSSSYAGSVQGTFYGQQAGSIGGVSTVTKTYTPPVDARIAQMPSTQTQTAVFLVNKVYSTGPSVKPE
;
A
#
# COMPACT_ATOMS: atom_id res chain seq x y z
N MET A 1 -23.49 24.39 34.57
CA MET A 1 -22.60 23.28 34.99
C MET A 1 -23.02 22.02 34.23
N LYS A 2 -22.26 21.63 33.21
CA LYS A 2 -22.53 20.40 32.43
C LYS A 2 -21.87 19.23 33.15
N THR A 3 -22.67 18.31 33.66
CA THR A 3 -22.19 17.15 34.41
C THR A 3 -21.47 16.16 33.50
N LYS A 4 -20.40 15.53 34.02
CA LYS A 4 -19.55 14.53 33.33
C LYS A 4 -20.30 13.37 32.64
N ARG A 5 -21.60 13.19 32.95
CA ARG A 5 -22.51 12.22 32.33
C ARG A 5 -22.83 12.50 30.86
N THR A 6 -22.79 13.75 30.40
CA THR A 6 -23.12 14.11 29.01
C THR A 6 -21.99 13.78 28.02
N VAL A 7 -20.74 13.69 28.50
CA VAL A 7 -19.56 13.43 27.65
C VAL A 7 -19.41 11.94 27.34
N ILE A 8 -19.72 11.06 28.29
CA ILE A 8 -19.57 9.60 28.12
C ILE A 8 -20.64 9.03 27.19
N ALA A 9 -21.89 9.54 27.26
CA ALA A 9 -22.95 9.15 26.34
C ALA A 9 -22.65 9.54 24.89
N ALA A 10 -21.97 10.68 24.67
CA ALA A 10 -21.54 11.09 23.33
C ALA A 10 -20.47 10.16 22.75
N CYS A 11 -19.53 9.66 23.57
CA CYS A 11 -18.47 8.73 23.13
C CYS A 11 -18.98 7.32 22.81
N ILE A 12 -19.99 6.81 23.54
CA ILE A 12 -20.58 5.51 23.24
C ILE A 12 -21.43 5.58 21.97
N ALA A 13 -22.18 6.67 21.75
CA ALA A 13 -22.91 6.88 20.51
C ALA A 13 -21.98 6.95 19.28
N THR A 14 -20.78 7.52 19.41
CA THR A 14 -19.81 7.56 18.28
C THR A 14 -19.22 6.19 17.94
N LEU A 15 -19.13 5.27 18.91
CA LEU A 15 -18.63 3.91 18.68
C LEU A 15 -19.64 3.00 17.96
N PHE A 16 -20.93 3.35 17.94
CA PHE A 16 -21.99 2.58 17.26
C PHE A 16 -22.47 3.20 15.93
N ILE A 17 -22.02 4.41 15.57
CA ILE A 17 -22.40 5.07 14.29
C ILE A 17 -21.67 4.47 13.07
N SER A 18 -20.59 3.69 13.27
CA SER A 18 -19.83 3.05 12.18
C SER A 18 -20.40 1.72 11.68
N GLY A 19 -21.52 1.24 12.23
CA GLY A 19 -22.22 0.03 11.76
C GLY A 19 -23.61 0.35 11.22
N THR A 20 -23.73 0.67 9.93
CA THR A 20 -25.03 0.86 9.27
C THR A 20 -25.72 -0.49 9.04
N VAL A 21 -26.40 -1.05 10.03
CA VAL A 21 -27.47 -2.02 9.80
C VAL A 21 -28.57 -1.85 10.85
N PHE A 22 -29.80 -1.60 10.36
CA PHE A 22 -31.07 -1.51 11.09
C PHE A 22 -31.38 -0.20 11.85
N ALA A 23 -31.78 0.83 11.11
CA ALA A 23 -32.71 1.84 11.62
C ALA A 23 -33.98 1.81 10.75
N LYS A 24 -34.92 0.95 11.13
CA LYS A 24 -36.31 1.03 10.67
C LYS A 24 -37.09 1.72 11.80
N ASP A 25 -37.54 2.93 11.50
CA ASP A 25 -38.55 3.71 12.23
C ASP A 25 -38.23 4.14 13.67
N LYS A 26 -37.88 5.43 13.81
CA LYS A 26 -37.83 6.27 15.03
C LYS A 26 -36.78 5.89 16.10
N TRP A 27 -35.86 6.82 16.33
CA TRP A 27 -34.91 6.80 17.44
C TRP A 27 -35.62 7.15 18.76
N GLU A 28 -36.35 6.20 19.33
CA GLU A 28 -36.82 6.26 20.71
C GLU A 28 -35.96 5.31 21.55
N TYR A 29 -35.34 5.82 22.62
CA TYR A 29 -34.60 5.00 23.57
C TYR A 29 -35.60 4.10 24.32
N HIS A 30 -35.63 2.81 23.99
CA HIS A 30 -36.45 1.82 24.69
C HIS A 30 -35.78 1.38 26.00
N GLU A 31 -35.63 2.29 26.96
CA GLU A 31 -35.10 2.00 28.30
C GLU A 31 -35.91 0.91 29.02
N SER A 32 -37.22 0.83 28.73
CA SER A 32 -38.10 -0.23 29.25
C SER A 32 -37.80 -1.64 28.71
N GLY A 33 -37.06 -1.76 27.61
CA GLY A 33 -36.64 -3.05 27.06
C GLY A 33 -35.44 -3.66 27.80
N TRP A 34 -34.64 -2.84 28.48
CA TRP A 34 -33.39 -3.28 29.11
C TRP A 34 -33.62 -4.11 30.37
N SER A 35 -34.79 -3.99 31.00
CA SER A 35 -35.18 -4.84 32.13
C SER A 35 -35.49 -6.29 31.75
N ASN A 36 -35.56 -6.61 30.45
CA ASN A 36 -35.88 -7.95 29.95
C ASN A 36 -34.68 -8.66 29.31
N VAL A 37 -33.54 -7.98 29.18
CA VAL A 37 -32.31 -8.56 28.63
C VAL A 37 -31.45 -9.05 29.79
N HIS A 38 -31.27 -10.37 29.86
CA HIS A 38 -30.36 -11.00 30.81
C HIS A 38 -28.95 -11.08 30.21
N SER A 39 -27.93 -10.78 31.00
CA SER A 39 -26.54 -11.03 30.62
C SER A 39 -26.17 -12.50 30.93
N TYR A 40 -24.88 -12.82 30.97
CA TYR A 40 -24.44 -14.17 31.34
C TYR A 40 -24.80 -14.45 32.81
N GLY A 41 -25.66 -15.43 33.05
CA GLY A 41 -26.28 -15.66 34.36
C GLY A 41 -27.61 -14.91 34.50
N LYS A 42 -28.47 -15.31 35.43
CA LYS A 42 -29.84 -14.77 35.61
C LYS A 42 -29.92 -13.27 36.01
N VAL A 43 -28.89 -12.47 35.76
CA VAL A 43 -28.81 -11.06 36.13
C VAL A 43 -29.33 -10.21 34.96
N VAL A 44 -30.21 -9.26 35.27
CA VAL A 44 -30.75 -8.32 34.30
C VAL A 44 -29.74 -7.21 34.07
N VAL A 45 -29.50 -6.79 32.83
CA VAL A 45 -28.52 -5.73 32.49
C VAL A 45 -28.76 -4.43 33.28
N ALA A 46 -30.02 -4.11 33.61
CA ALA A 46 -30.37 -2.94 34.41
C ALA A 46 -29.84 -2.96 35.87
N GLN A 47 -29.41 -4.12 36.38
CA GLN A 47 -28.86 -4.27 37.73
C GLN A 47 -27.33 -4.17 37.77
N ASP A 48 -26.67 -4.15 36.61
CA ASP A 48 -25.22 -4.02 36.50
C ASP A 48 -24.82 -2.53 36.54
N SER A 49 -24.50 -2.03 37.73
CA SER A 49 -24.08 -0.64 37.90
C SER A 49 -22.56 -0.55 38.03
N VAL A 50 -21.93 0.29 37.19
CA VAL A 50 -20.47 0.51 37.13
C VAL A 50 -19.86 0.98 38.47
N ASN A 51 -20.70 1.40 39.42
CA ASN A 51 -20.29 1.94 40.71
C ASN A 51 -20.39 0.92 41.85
N GLN A 52 -20.87 -0.30 41.59
CA GLN A 52 -20.96 -1.40 42.55
C GLN A 52 -20.49 -2.68 41.88
N TRP A 53 -19.20 -2.96 41.96
CA TRP A 53 -18.69 -4.29 41.69
C TRP A 53 -19.18 -5.22 42.80
N GLY A 54 -20.21 -6.02 42.53
CA GLY A 54 -20.57 -7.19 43.32
C GLY A 54 -21.27 -8.21 42.41
N PRO A 55 -21.32 -9.52 42.73
CA PRO A 55 -20.63 -10.27 43.78
C PRO A 55 -19.69 -11.32 43.15
N TRP A 56 -18.42 -10.98 42.97
CA TRP A 56 -17.39 -12.01 42.73
C TRP A 56 -16.95 -12.72 44.03
N GLU A 57 -17.53 -12.33 45.17
CA GLU A 57 -17.27 -12.92 46.50
C GLU A 57 -18.05 -14.22 46.76
N ASP A 58 -19.01 -14.59 45.91
CA ASP A 58 -19.81 -15.83 46.06
C ASP A 58 -19.27 -17.02 45.24
N PHE A 59 -18.00 -16.99 44.82
CA PHE A 59 -17.33 -18.22 44.41
C PHE A 59 -17.03 -19.07 45.64
N VAL A 60 -18.01 -19.89 46.02
CA VAL A 60 -17.86 -20.93 47.03
C VAL A 60 -16.71 -21.85 46.59
N GLU A 61 -15.67 -21.96 47.41
CA GLU A 61 -14.65 -22.99 47.22
C GLU A 61 -15.35 -24.37 47.14
N PRO A 62 -15.07 -25.20 46.12
CA PRO A 62 -15.62 -26.55 46.09
C PRO A 62 -15.19 -27.29 47.36
N ALA A 63 -16.14 -27.89 48.08
CA ALA A 63 -15.88 -28.66 49.30
C ALA A 63 -14.98 -29.91 49.11
N ALA A 64 -14.58 -30.19 47.86
CA ALA A 64 -13.52 -31.12 47.53
C ALA A 64 -12.25 -30.30 47.27
N GLY A 65 -11.32 -30.34 48.22
CA GLY A 65 -10.08 -29.55 48.21
C GLY A 65 -9.36 -29.54 46.85
N ALA A 66 -8.61 -28.46 46.60
CA ALA A 66 -7.98 -28.12 45.33
C ALA A 66 -7.53 -29.35 44.53
N PRO A 67 -8.17 -29.66 43.38
CA PRO A 67 -7.67 -30.72 42.52
C PRO A 67 -6.26 -30.34 42.09
N SER A 68 -5.27 -31.20 42.35
CA SER A 68 -3.94 -31.06 41.76
C SER A 68 -4.12 -30.84 40.25
N PRO A 69 -3.53 -29.77 39.68
CA PRO A 69 -3.69 -29.49 38.26
C PRO A 69 -3.18 -30.70 37.48
N VAL A 70 -4.10 -31.36 36.79
CA VAL A 70 -3.77 -32.42 35.85
C VAL A 70 -2.98 -31.75 34.73
N ALA A 71 -1.67 -31.99 34.72
CA ALA A 71 -0.81 -31.56 33.62
C ALA A 71 -1.24 -32.31 32.36
N MET A 72 -1.96 -31.63 31.46
CA MET A 72 -2.21 -32.16 30.14
C MET A 72 -0.90 -32.15 29.33
N PRO A 73 -0.48 -33.28 28.75
CA PRO A 73 0.73 -33.33 27.94
C PRO A 73 0.60 -32.40 26.73
N GLY A 74 1.42 -31.34 26.68
CA GLY A 74 1.48 -30.40 25.55
C GLY A 74 1.40 -28.90 25.89
N MET A 75 1.18 -28.51 27.15
CA MET A 75 1.14 -27.09 27.54
C MET A 75 2.55 -26.52 27.77
N SER A 76 3.22 -26.12 26.69
CA SER A 76 4.39 -25.23 26.77
C SER A 76 3.96 -23.76 26.64
N GLY A 77 4.02 -23.02 27.74
CA GLY A 77 4.64 -21.69 27.78
C GLY A 77 3.94 -20.46 27.17
N SER A 78 2.70 -20.51 26.67
CA SER A 78 2.00 -19.29 26.23
C SER A 78 0.60 -19.16 26.82
N ASP A 79 0.31 -17.97 27.33
CA ASP A 79 -0.94 -17.54 27.95
C ASP A 79 -2.14 -17.75 27.00
N PRO A 80 -3.11 -18.63 27.34
CA PRO A 80 -4.23 -18.97 26.46
C PRO A 80 -5.29 -17.86 26.32
N TYR A 81 -5.17 -16.74 27.05
CA TYR A 81 -6.17 -15.66 27.01
C TYR A 81 -5.75 -14.43 26.18
N ARG A 82 -4.58 -14.46 25.53
CA ARG A 82 -4.18 -13.45 24.53
C ARG A 82 -4.05 -14.06 23.14
N ASN A 83 -5.19 -14.26 22.48
CA ASN A 83 -5.25 -14.35 21.02
C ASN A 83 -5.05 -12.96 20.38
N ASN A 84 -3.93 -12.28 20.68
CA ASN A 84 -3.46 -11.29 19.72
C ASN A 84 -2.83 -12.12 18.59
N PRO A 85 -3.37 -12.11 17.36
CA PRO A 85 -2.71 -12.78 16.26
C PRO A 85 -1.28 -12.22 16.19
N VAL A 86 -0.30 -13.12 16.27
CA VAL A 86 1.07 -12.76 15.94
C VAL A 86 1.01 -12.33 14.48
N VAL A 87 1.02 -11.03 14.24
CA VAL A 87 1.14 -10.46 12.90
C VAL A 87 2.57 -10.77 12.48
N VAL A 88 2.76 -11.95 11.89
CA VAL A 88 3.93 -12.20 11.05
C VAL A 88 3.77 -11.20 9.91
N VAL A 89 4.61 -10.16 9.91
CA VAL A 89 4.68 -9.22 8.79
C VAL A 89 5.34 -9.99 7.65
N THR A 90 4.55 -10.83 6.98
CA THR A 90 4.89 -11.38 5.67
C THR A 90 5.17 -10.20 4.75
N GLU A 91 6.30 -10.25 4.05
CA GLU A 91 6.75 -9.28 3.05
C GLU A 91 5.56 -8.68 2.29
N GLY A 92 5.33 -7.37 2.47
CA GLY A 92 4.23 -6.66 1.84
C GLY A 92 3.51 -5.67 2.75
N CYS A 93 2.35 -5.26 2.27
CA CYS A 93 1.49 -4.26 2.88
C CYS A 93 0.78 -4.76 4.15
N ALA A 94 0.98 -4.06 5.28
CA ALA A 94 0.13 -4.27 6.45
C ALA A 94 -1.29 -3.74 6.18
N ALA A 95 -2.31 -4.43 6.69
CA ALA A 95 -3.70 -4.02 6.52
C ALA A 95 -3.95 -2.64 7.17
N GLY A 96 -4.68 -1.77 6.46
CA GLY A 96 -5.09 -0.45 6.96
C GLY A 96 -4.04 0.66 6.84
N THR A 97 -2.81 0.37 6.43
CA THR A 97 -1.80 1.39 6.12
C THR A 97 -1.70 1.64 4.62
N TRP A 98 -1.39 2.88 4.25
CA TRP A 98 -1.06 3.24 2.88
C TRP A 98 0.33 2.69 2.53
N CYS A 99 0.37 1.70 1.65
CA CYS A 99 1.59 1.01 1.28
C CYS A 99 1.47 0.44 -0.12
N GLY A 100 2.58 0.00 -0.68
CA GLY A 100 2.62 -0.65 -1.96
C GLY A 100 4.03 -0.83 -2.46
N TYR A 101 4.27 -0.44 -3.70
CA TYR A 101 5.50 -0.74 -4.41
C TYR A 101 6.00 0.48 -5.17
N ALA A 102 7.31 0.55 -5.31
CA ALA A 102 7.99 1.60 -6.06
C ALA A 102 9.05 1.01 -6.99
N ILE A 103 9.34 1.78 -8.04
CA ILE A 103 10.62 1.72 -8.74
C ILE A 103 11.41 2.98 -8.39
N TYR A 104 12.69 2.83 -8.11
CA TYR A 104 13.54 3.96 -7.74
C TYR A 104 14.98 3.79 -8.24
N ARG A 105 15.69 4.89 -8.32
CA ARG A 105 17.11 4.93 -8.63
C ARG A 105 17.80 5.81 -7.59
N ASN A 106 19.02 5.43 -7.25
CA ASN A 106 19.92 6.20 -6.42
C ASN A 106 21.07 6.67 -7.31
N SER A 107 21.30 7.98 -7.36
CA SER A 107 22.43 8.57 -8.05
C SER A 107 23.26 9.39 -7.07
N SER A 108 24.57 9.17 -7.07
CA SER A 108 25.51 10.00 -6.33
C SER A 108 26.43 10.72 -7.32
N THR A 109 26.45 12.04 -7.30
CA THR A 109 27.46 12.84 -7.98
C THR A 109 28.44 13.36 -6.94
N GLY A 110 29.67 12.85 -7.00
CA GLY A 110 30.80 13.40 -6.26
C GLY A 110 31.79 13.95 -7.27
N GLY A 111 32.12 15.23 -7.18
CA GLY A 111 33.12 15.85 -8.03
C GLY A 111 33.25 17.32 -7.69
N GLN A 112 34.48 17.84 -7.77
CA GLN A 112 34.70 19.27 -7.72
C GLN A 112 33.88 19.91 -8.86
N GLU A 113 33.19 21.02 -8.58
CA GLU A 113 32.59 21.91 -9.57
C GLU A 113 33.69 22.54 -10.45
N ILE A 114 34.43 21.73 -11.20
CA ILE A 114 35.17 22.23 -12.35
C ILE A 114 34.09 22.45 -13.40
N LEU A 115 33.95 23.70 -13.86
CA LEU A 115 33.03 24.20 -14.91
C LEU A 115 33.00 23.39 -16.23
N THR A 116 33.68 22.25 -16.30
CA THR A 116 33.60 21.23 -17.33
C THR A 116 32.32 20.41 -17.18
N ARG A 117 31.24 20.91 -17.80
CA ARG A 117 30.13 20.17 -18.41
C ARG A 117 29.95 18.74 -17.86
N SER A 118 29.11 18.58 -16.83
CA SER A 118 28.76 17.31 -16.19
C SER A 118 28.57 16.21 -17.24
N TYR A 119 29.48 15.24 -17.24
CA TYR A 119 29.40 14.08 -18.10
C TYR A 119 28.23 13.23 -17.59
N TYR A 120 27.11 13.26 -18.32
CA TYR A 120 25.88 12.55 -17.95
C TYR A 120 26.19 11.05 -17.91
N LYS A 121 26.34 10.49 -16.70
CA LYS A 121 26.50 9.05 -16.52
C LYS A 121 25.21 8.39 -17.03
N PRO A 122 25.27 7.29 -17.81
CA PRO A 122 24.07 6.56 -18.19
C PRO A 122 23.24 6.26 -16.93
N SER A 123 21.95 6.55 -16.98
CA SER A 123 21.06 6.46 -15.82
C SER A 123 21.11 5.06 -15.22
N ASP A 124 21.37 4.97 -13.92
CA ASP A 124 21.38 3.71 -13.20
C ASP A 124 20.03 2.97 -13.39
N PRO A 125 20.03 1.63 -13.48
CA PRO A 125 18.81 0.86 -13.69
C PRO A 125 17.85 1.03 -12.51
N TRP A 126 16.55 0.99 -12.82
CA TRP A 126 15.51 1.03 -11.80
C TRP A 126 15.55 -0.19 -10.88
N SER A 127 15.53 0.06 -9.58
CA SER A 127 15.41 -0.94 -8.52
C SER A 127 13.96 -1.03 -8.04
N ALA A 128 13.52 -2.23 -7.66
CA ALA A 128 12.20 -2.44 -7.07
C ALA A 128 12.27 -2.24 -5.55
N GLY A 129 11.22 -1.66 -4.97
CA GLY A 129 11.11 -1.50 -3.53
C GLY A 129 9.68 -1.60 -3.00
N LEU A 130 9.55 -1.93 -1.72
CA LEU A 130 8.33 -1.69 -0.96
C LEU A 130 8.24 -0.19 -0.66
N PHE A 131 7.04 0.36 -0.81
CA PHE A 131 6.77 1.77 -0.58
C PHE A 131 5.74 1.92 0.55
N ALA A 132 5.99 2.78 1.50
CA ALA A 132 5.02 3.17 2.51
C ALA A 132 4.75 4.66 2.37
N LEU A 133 3.48 5.04 2.39
CA LEU A 133 3.01 6.41 2.33
C LEU A 133 2.20 6.67 3.61
N THR A 134 2.37 7.81 4.24
CA THR A 134 1.61 8.16 5.45
C THR A 134 1.14 9.60 5.31
N PRO A 135 -0.05 9.82 4.73
CA PRO A 135 -0.68 11.12 4.74
C PRO A 135 -1.24 11.42 6.14
N THR A 136 -0.94 12.62 6.63
CA THR A 136 -1.37 13.14 7.95
C THR A 136 -1.97 14.53 7.75
N PRO A 137 -3.25 14.63 7.36
CA PRO A 137 -3.94 15.93 7.30
C PRO A 137 -3.94 16.61 8.67
N ASP A 138 -3.73 17.92 8.70
CA ASP A 138 -3.79 18.70 9.95
C ASP A 138 -5.21 18.70 10.53
N ASN A 139 -6.21 18.64 9.65
CA ASN A 139 -7.59 18.49 10.03
C ASN A 139 -8.20 17.24 9.37
N PRO A 140 -8.35 16.13 10.12
CA PRO A 140 -8.94 14.90 9.58
C PRO A 140 -10.42 15.03 9.24
N SER A 141 -11.06 16.16 9.62
CA SER A 141 -12.48 16.44 9.38
C SER A 141 -12.75 17.38 8.20
N ILE A 142 -11.75 17.68 7.35
CA ILE A 142 -11.97 18.43 6.11
C ILE A 142 -12.88 17.61 5.20
N THR A 143 -14.18 17.88 5.29
CA THR A 143 -15.22 17.28 4.46
C THR A 143 -15.16 17.79 3.03
N ALA A 144 -15.84 17.06 2.17
CA ALA A 144 -15.94 17.34 0.76
C ALA A 144 -16.27 18.79 0.41
N GLY A 145 -15.40 19.43 -0.39
CA GLY A 145 -15.59 20.79 -0.91
C GLY A 145 -15.19 21.96 0.00
N SER A 146 -14.55 21.74 1.14
CA SER A 146 -14.26 22.82 2.13
C SER A 146 -12.93 23.58 1.95
N GLY A 147 -12.17 23.33 0.88
CA GLY A 147 -10.94 24.07 0.54
C GLY A 147 -9.69 23.20 0.53
N ARG A 148 -8.54 23.84 0.27
CA ARG A 148 -7.20 23.23 0.38
C ARG A 148 -7.02 22.74 1.81
N GLY A 149 -6.57 21.50 1.97
CA GLY A 149 -6.22 20.97 3.28
C GLY A 149 -4.72 20.87 3.39
N GLU A 150 -4.18 21.45 4.44
CA GLU A 150 -2.78 21.31 4.80
C GLU A 150 -2.58 20.04 5.63
N GLY A 151 -1.36 19.52 5.60
CA GLY A 151 -0.93 18.42 6.44
C GLY A 151 0.48 18.04 6.10
N ASN A 152 0.85 16.82 6.48
CA ASN A 152 2.14 16.27 6.15
C ASN A 152 2.00 14.94 5.41
N VAL A 153 2.94 14.68 4.51
CA VAL A 153 3.13 13.39 3.88
C VAL A 153 4.50 12.89 4.29
N PHE A 154 4.53 11.66 4.77
CA PHE A 154 5.75 10.93 5.03
C PHE A 154 5.81 9.73 4.09
N TRP A 155 6.99 9.45 3.53
CA TRP A 155 7.16 8.29 2.66
C TRP A 155 8.45 7.55 2.96
N ARG A 156 8.42 6.23 2.73
CA ARG A 156 9.57 5.34 2.87
C ARG A 156 9.67 4.42 1.69
N VAL A 157 10.89 4.17 1.24
CA VAL A 157 11.19 3.10 0.28
C VAL A 157 12.17 2.11 0.91
N THR A 158 11.94 0.82 0.69
CA THR A 158 12.84 -0.27 1.09
C THR A 158 13.13 -1.13 -0.13
N PRO A 159 14.41 -1.44 -0.43
CA PRO A 159 14.74 -2.38 -1.50
C PRO A 159 14.01 -3.71 -1.32
N LEU A 160 13.42 -4.22 -2.40
CA LEU A 160 12.72 -5.50 -2.34
C LEU A 160 13.74 -6.62 -2.07
N GLY A 161 13.54 -7.39 -1.00
CA GLY A 161 14.46 -8.45 -0.55
C GLY A 161 15.56 -7.99 0.42
N ALA A 162 15.55 -6.74 0.88
CA ALA A 162 16.42 -6.31 1.98
C ALA A 162 16.05 -7.06 3.27
N THR A 163 17.03 -7.67 3.94
CA THR A 163 16.84 -8.36 5.23
C THR A 163 16.55 -7.39 6.37
N ASP A 164 17.12 -6.18 6.29
CA ASP A 164 16.86 -5.08 7.21
C ASP A 164 16.46 -3.83 6.40
N PRO A 165 15.25 -3.30 6.60
CA PRO A 165 14.84 -2.06 5.96
C PRO A 165 15.57 -0.90 6.64
N THR A 166 16.73 -0.52 6.10
CA THR A 166 17.53 0.57 6.69
C THR A 166 16.95 1.95 6.40
N PHE A 167 15.98 2.07 5.48
CA PHE A 167 15.18 3.27 5.22
C PHE A 167 16.00 4.58 5.09
N SER A 168 17.29 4.49 4.73
CA SER A 168 18.20 5.65 4.66
C SER A 168 17.73 6.71 3.68
N ASP A 169 16.88 6.30 2.74
CA ASP A 169 16.38 7.10 1.62
C ASP A 169 14.90 7.48 1.81
N SER A 170 14.39 7.48 3.05
CA SER A 170 13.03 7.94 3.35
C SER A 170 12.95 9.47 3.31
N GLY A 171 11.85 10.00 2.80
CA GLY A 171 11.55 11.43 2.93
C GLY A 171 11.26 11.77 4.40
N ALA A 172 11.64 12.98 4.83
CA ALA A 172 11.17 13.52 6.11
C ALA A 172 9.64 13.65 6.13
N SER A 173 9.06 14.11 7.24
CA SER A 173 7.68 14.60 7.22
C SER A 173 7.64 15.86 6.35
N ILE A 174 7.02 15.78 5.17
CA ILE A 174 6.98 16.86 4.19
C ILE A 174 5.63 17.57 4.28
N PRO A 175 5.57 18.89 4.47
CA PRO A 175 4.33 19.64 4.33
C PRO A 175 3.71 19.38 2.96
N ALA A 176 2.42 19.06 2.96
CA ALA A 176 1.68 18.68 1.77
C ALA A 176 0.45 19.59 1.61
N ASP A 177 0.27 20.11 0.40
CA ASP A 177 -1.00 20.68 -0.04
C ASP A 177 -1.80 19.55 -0.67
N PHE A 178 -2.90 19.20 -0.01
CA PHE A 178 -3.83 18.20 -0.48
C PHE A 178 -5.04 18.92 -1.08
N GLY A 179 -5.34 18.60 -2.35
CA GLY A 179 -6.44 19.21 -3.09
C GLY A 179 -6.07 20.54 -3.72
N GLY A 180 -5.14 20.51 -4.68
CA GLY A 180 -4.80 21.65 -5.53
C GLY A 180 -6.07 22.25 -6.18
N GLY A 181 -6.44 23.47 -5.77
CA GLY A 181 -7.54 24.27 -6.35
C GLY A 181 -8.98 23.74 -6.22
N TYR A 182 -9.18 22.43 -5.99
CA TYR A 182 -10.48 21.76 -6.11
C TYR A 182 -10.94 21.00 -4.85
N GLY A 183 -10.19 21.08 -3.75
CA GLY A 183 -10.57 20.55 -2.43
C GLY A 183 -10.28 19.05 -2.24
N TRP A 184 -10.02 18.68 -0.98
CA TRP A 184 -9.60 17.34 -0.50
C TRP A 184 -10.51 16.19 -0.92
N TYR A 185 -11.80 16.47 -0.96
CA TYR A 185 -12.85 15.50 -1.12
C TYR A 185 -13.86 16.16 -2.07
N ARG A 186 -13.85 15.88 -3.36
CA ARG A 186 -15.14 15.75 -4.04
C ARG A 186 -15.28 14.24 -4.13
N ASP A 187 -16.10 13.63 -3.29
CA ASP A 187 -16.43 12.20 -3.42
C ASP A 187 -15.39 11.19 -2.85
N ASP A 188 -15.13 11.26 -1.54
CA ASP A 188 -14.66 10.15 -0.68
C ASP A 188 -13.23 9.54 -0.86
N GLY A 189 -12.21 10.24 -1.40
CA GLY A 189 -10.81 9.73 -1.41
C GLY A 189 -9.69 10.73 -1.74
N LEU A 190 -8.43 10.27 -1.87
CA LEU A 190 -7.19 11.09 -1.95
C LEU A 190 -6.92 11.66 -3.37
N HIS A 191 -7.66 12.64 -3.87
CA HIS A 191 -7.55 13.09 -5.28
C HIS A 191 -6.13 13.42 -5.76
N HIS A 192 -5.45 14.34 -5.08
CA HIS A 192 -4.13 14.81 -5.44
C HIS A 192 -3.45 15.43 -4.21
N PHE A 193 -2.18 15.12 -3.99
CA PHE A 193 -1.31 15.86 -3.10
C PHE A 193 0.01 16.21 -3.76
N HIS A 194 0.54 17.37 -3.37
CA HIS A 194 1.88 17.80 -3.71
C HIS A 194 2.59 18.22 -2.42
N ALA A 195 3.68 17.53 -2.11
CA ALA A 195 4.49 17.76 -0.92
C ALA A 195 5.92 18.14 -1.36
N TRP A 196 6.45 19.21 -0.80
CA TRP A 196 7.82 19.64 -1.04
C TRP A 196 8.42 20.32 0.20
N THR A 197 9.67 20.00 0.50
CA THR A 197 10.47 20.66 1.52
C THR A 197 11.90 20.84 1.00
N GLY A 198 12.55 21.92 1.42
CA GLY A 198 13.96 22.20 1.15
C GLY A 198 14.56 22.96 2.32
N ASN A 199 15.64 22.42 2.90
CA ASN A 199 16.39 23.05 3.98
C ASN A 199 17.84 23.22 3.54
N GLU A 200 18.32 24.45 3.56
CA GLU A 200 19.72 24.79 3.31
C GLU A 200 20.41 25.09 4.64
N THR A 201 21.62 24.55 4.81
CA THR A 201 22.48 24.71 5.99
C THR A 201 23.90 25.03 5.53
N ASP A 202 24.73 25.56 6.43
CA ASP A 202 26.16 25.80 6.13
C ASP A 202 26.91 24.52 5.70
N SER A 203 26.39 23.34 6.08
CA SER A 203 26.97 22.03 5.78
C SER A 203 26.39 21.34 4.53
N GLY A 204 25.39 21.92 3.87
CA GLY A 204 24.70 21.27 2.76
C GLY A 204 23.24 21.66 2.64
N TRP A 205 22.56 21.08 1.65
CA TRP A 205 21.12 21.24 1.48
C TRP A 205 20.43 19.88 1.36
N GLU A 206 19.23 19.77 1.90
CA GLU A 206 18.38 18.60 1.74
C GLU A 206 17.02 19.04 1.21
N SER A 207 16.56 18.39 0.14
CA SER A 207 15.19 18.51 -0.33
C SER A 207 14.50 17.16 -0.36
N SER A 208 13.19 17.19 -0.21
CA SER A 208 12.34 16.03 -0.43
C SER A 208 11.04 16.47 -1.05
N SER A 209 10.54 15.68 -1.99
CA SER A 209 9.24 15.88 -2.60
C SER A 209 8.50 14.56 -2.75
N ALA A 210 7.18 14.64 -2.72
CA ALA A 210 6.31 13.54 -3.07
C ALA A 210 5.04 14.11 -3.71
N THR A 211 4.63 13.49 -4.81
CA THR A 211 3.35 13.74 -5.44
C THR A 211 2.51 12.49 -5.35
N GLY A 212 1.20 12.62 -5.42
CA GLY A 212 0.35 11.45 -5.55
C GLY A 212 -1.03 11.82 -6.04
N PHE A 213 -1.58 10.96 -6.89
CA PHE A 213 -2.89 11.13 -7.52
C PHE A 213 -3.72 9.87 -7.31
N SER A 214 -4.98 10.05 -6.92
CA SER A 214 -5.99 9.01 -6.80
C SER A 214 -7.21 9.41 -7.62
N HIS A 215 -7.86 8.45 -8.29
CA HIS A 215 -9.18 8.65 -8.90
C HIS A 215 -9.29 9.96 -9.71
N ASN A 216 -8.26 10.28 -10.51
CA ASN A 216 -8.18 11.57 -11.18
C ASN A 216 -8.98 11.57 -12.48
N TRP A 217 -10.17 12.19 -12.46
CA TRP A 217 -10.99 12.33 -13.67
C TRP A 217 -10.33 13.22 -14.73
N LEU A 218 -9.48 14.17 -14.30
CA LEU A 218 -8.62 15.01 -15.13
C LEU A 218 -7.31 14.28 -15.39
N SER A 219 -7.36 13.29 -16.27
CA SER A 219 -6.19 12.49 -16.66
C SER A 219 -4.96 13.32 -17.05
N SER A 220 -5.12 14.61 -17.42
CA SER A 220 -4.03 15.51 -17.80
C SER A 220 -2.90 15.62 -16.75
N GLU A 221 -3.22 15.65 -15.46
CA GLU A 221 -2.21 15.80 -14.39
C GLU A 221 -1.42 14.51 -14.18
N ALA A 222 -2.10 13.36 -14.13
CA ALA A 222 -1.40 12.07 -14.08
C ALA A 222 -0.54 11.87 -15.35
N THR A 223 -1.06 12.28 -16.52
CA THR A 223 -0.33 12.14 -17.79
C THR A 223 0.88 13.07 -17.92
N SER A 224 0.98 14.18 -17.19
CA SER A 224 2.20 15.00 -17.24
C SER A 224 3.38 14.30 -16.56
N GLU A 225 3.11 13.49 -15.54
CA GLU A 225 4.16 12.78 -14.79
C GLU A 225 4.54 11.45 -15.45
N VAL A 226 3.57 10.67 -15.94
CA VAL A 226 3.82 9.31 -16.48
C VAL A 226 3.68 9.21 -18.00
N GLY A 227 3.24 10.28 -18.66
CA GLY A 227 2.90 10.31 -20.09
C GLY A 227 1.49 9.80 -20.40
N TYR A 228 1.06 9.97 -21.66
CA TYR A 228 -0.18 9.38 -22.16
C TYR A 228 -0.02 7.88 -22.44
N GLY A 229 -0.90 7.05 -21.88
CA GLY A 229 -0.93 5.61 -22.16
C GLY A 229 -1.80 4.79 -21.21
N TRP A 230 -1.55 3.47 -21.20
CA TRP A 230 -2.33 2.51 -20.41
C TRP A 230 -2.20 2.70 -18.90
N PHE A 231 -1.05 3.17 -18.42
CA PHE A 231 -0.84 3.46 -17.01
C PHE A 231 -1.68 4.66 -16.58
N ALA A 232 -1.70 5.73 -17.38
CA ALA A 232 -2.57 6.89 -17.13
C ALA A 232 -4.08 6.52 -17.18
N LEU A 233 -4.49 5.60 -18.06
CA LEU A 233 -5.86 5.09 -18.08
C LEU A 233 -6.19 4.30 -16.81
N ALA A 234 -5.24 3.53 -16.28
CA ALA A 234 -5.43 2.84 -15.00
C ALA A 234 -5.58 3.84 -13.84
N VAL A 235 -4.80 4.92 -13.81
CA VAL A 235 -4.96 5.97 -12.78
C VAL A 235 -6.35 6.61 -12.83
N LYS A 236 -6.91 6.83 -14.02
CA LYS A 236 -8.26 7.41 -14.18
C LYS A 236 -9.38 6.54 -13.60
N GLY A 237 -9.25 5.21 -13.71
CA GLY A 237 -10.23 4.26 -13.19
C GLY A 237 -9.86 3.66 -11.84
N ALA A 238 -8.82 4.17 -11.19
CA ALA A 238 -8.30 3.62 -9.94
C ALA A 238 -9.30 3.78 -8.82
N ASP A 239 -9.30 2.81 -7.89
CA ASP A 239 -10.00 2.97 -6.62
C ASP A 239 -9.46 4.21 -5.89
N LYS A 240 -10.35 4.92 -5.21
CA LYS A 240 -10.05 6.14 -4.42
C LYS A 240 -9.12 5.87 -3.23
N GLU A 241 -8.92 4.59 -2.89
CA GLU A 241 -7.99 4.10 -1.89
C GLU A 241 -6.61 3.74 -2.49
N VAL A 242 -6.33 4.15 -3.74
CA VAL A 242 -5.04 3.96 -4.43
C VAL A 242 -4.49 5.29 -4.90
N ALA A 243 -3.20 5.50 -4.70
CA ALA A 243 -2.42 6.62 -5.20
C ALA A 243 -1.26 6.14 -6.07
N VAL A 244 -0.99 6.93 -7.10
CA VAL A 244 0.18 6.80 -7.96
C VAL A 244 0.89 8.13 -7.98
N GLY A 245 2.21 8.16 -7.91
CA GLY A 245 2.94 9.41 -8.01
C GLY A 245 4.44 9.25 -8.12
N THR A 246 5.12 10.38 -7.99
CA THR A 246 6.57 10.49 -7.95
C THR A 246 7.04 10.81 -6.54
N PHE A 247 8.28 10.43 -6.24
CA PHE A 247 8.95 10.86 -5.03
C PHE A 247 10.41 11.16 -5.34
N GLU A 248 10.97 12.08 -4.58
CA GLU A 248 12.35 12.47 -4.69
C GLU A 248 12.90 12.88 -3.33
N ARG A 249 14.16 12.54 -3.08
CA ARG A 249 14.97 13.07 -2.00
C ARG A 249 16.34 13.39 -2.57
N GLU A 250 16.83 14.58 -2.27
CA GLU A 250 18.16 15.02 -2.66
C GLU A 250 18.87 15.56 -1.42
N VAL A 251 20.07 15.03 -1.16
CA VAL A 251 20.93 15.42 -0.05
C VAL A 251 22.26 15.81 -0.63
N ALA A 252 22.61 17.08 -0.53
CA ALA A 252 23.94 17.57 -0.83
C ALA A 252 24.69 17.87 0.45
N THR A 253 25.95 17.46 0.49
CA THR A 253 26.87 17.76 1.59
C THR A 253 28.00 18.64 1.05
N TYR A 254 28.21 19.78 1.70
CA TYR A 254 29.34 20.65 1.40
C TYR A 254 30.54 20.20 2.23
N THR A 255 31.61 19.80 1.56
CA THR A 255 32.89 19.59 2.23
C THR A 255 33.72 20.85 2.03
N SER A 256 34.04 21.55 3.11
CA SER A 256 34.83 22.78 3.05
C SER A 256 36.21 22.50 2.45
N GLY A 257 36.47 23.04 1.25
CA GLY A 257 37.83 23.29 0.80
C GLY A 257 38.48 24.37 1.69
N ASN A 258 39.81 24.38 1.80
CA ASN A 258 40.56 25.39 2.56
C ASN A 258 40.02 26.80 2.31
N GLU A 259 39.81 27.59 3.38
CA GLU A 259 39.22 28.94 3.39
C GLU A 259 39.83 29.92 2.36
N GLU A 260 41.05 29.62 1.89
CA GLU A 260 41.79 30.43 0.92
C GLU A 260 41.21 30.38 -0.50
N TYR A 261 40.47 29.33 -0.86
CA TYR A 261 39.77 29.24 -2.15
C TYR A 261 38.34 28.76 -1.94
N ARG A 262 37.35 29.55 -2.40
CA ARG A 262 35.91 29.22 -2.39
C ARG A 262 35.55 28.05 -3.33
N TYR A 263 36.27 26.93 -3.25
CA TYR A 263 35.88 25.68 -3.89
C TYR A 263 35.22 24.81 -2.82
N TRP A 264 33.92 24.59 -2.98
CA TRP A 264 33.19 23.61 -2.20
C TRP A 264 33.15 22.33 -3.03
N ASP A 265 33.60 21.23 -2.43
CA ASP A 265 33.32 19.92 -3.01
C ASP A 265 31.89 19.56 -2.59
N GLU A 266 30.98 19.59 -3.55
CA GLU A 266 29.59 19.15 -3.36
C GLU A 266 29.49 17.67 -3.68
N THR A 267 29.02 16.90 -2.70
CA THR A 267 28.56 15.53 -2.94
C THR A 267 27.05 15.49 -2.83
N THR A 268 26.39 15.19 -3.93
CA THR A 268 24.94 15.11 -4.01
C THR A 268 24.51 13.65 -4.11
N ALA A 269 23.68 13.19 -3.19
CA ALA A 269 22.99 11.92 -3.23
C ALA A 269 21.51 12.17 -3.53
N ARG A 270 20.99 11.57 -4.60
CA ARG A 270 19.60 11.72 -5.02
C ARG A 270 18.94 10.35 -5.15
N THR A 271 17.77 10.21 -4.53
CA THR A 271 16.86 9.09 -4.70
C THR A 271 15.60 9.62 -5.34
N ASN A 272 15.19 9.06 -6.47
CA ASN A 272 13.88 9.37 -7.03
C ASN A 272 13.23 8.14 -7.65
N GLY A 273 11.90 8.20 -7.77
CA GLY A 273 11.12 7.05 -8.17
C GLY A 273 9.67 7.35 -8.48
N TYR A 274 9.01 6.27 -8.90
CA TYR A 274 7.57 6.20 -9.14
C TYR A 274 6.99 5.13 -8.24
N TYR A 275 5.78 5.33 -7.74
CA TYR A 275 5.15 4.38 -6.84
C TYR A 275 3.68 4.16 -7.18
N VAL A 276 3.17 3.03 -6.70
CA VAL A 276 1.75 2.71 -6.57
C VAL A 276 1.53 2.25 -5.14
N ALA A 277 0.72 2.97 -4.38
CA ALA A 277 0.43 2.66 -3.00
C ALA A 277 -1.05 2.88 -2.69
N GLY A 278 -1.60 2.11 -1.77
CA GLY A 278 -3.00 2.21 -1.40
C GLY A 278 -3.29 1.55 -0.07
N ILE A 279 -4.56 1.60 0.33
CA ILE A 279 -5.05 0.84 1.47
C ILE A 279 -5.27 -0.60 1.01
N ALA A 280 -4.50 -1.53 1.57
CA ALA A 280 -4.63 -2.94 1.24
C ALA A 280 -6.05 -3.46 1.55
N THR A 281 -6.62 -4.24 0.62
CA THR A 281 -7.95 -4.81 0.77
C THR A 281 -8.04 -5.64 2.07
N PRO A 282 -9.00 -5.35 2.96
CA PRO A 282 -9.18 -6.12 4.18
C PRO A 282 -9.38 -7.62 3.92
N GLN A 283 -8.76 -8.47 4.75
CA GLN A 283 -8.81 -9.92 4.61
C GLN A 283 -10.25 -10.47 4.56
N ALA A 284 -11.18 -9.85 5.29
CA ALA A 284 -12.59 -10.25 5.29
C ALA A 284 -13.23 -10.18 3.89
N TYR A 285 -12.91 -9.16 3.08
CA TYR A 285 -13.43 -9.04 1.72
C TYR A 285 -12.82 -10.08 0.77
N LEU A 286 -11.55 -10.43 0.98
CA LEU A 286 -10.88 -11.46 0.18
C LEU A 286 -11.41 -12.85 0.54
N ALA A 287 -11.65 -13.11 1.82
CA ALA A 287 -12.27 -14.34 2.30
C ALA A 287 -13.70 -14.51 1.75
N ASP A 288 -14.51 -13.44 1.71
CA ASP A 288 -15.84 -13.49 1.08
C ASP A 288 -15.76 -13.80 -0.42
N GLN A 289 -14.83 -13.17 -1.16
CA GLN A 289 -14.62 -13.48 -2.57
C GLN A 289 -14.13 -14.92 -2.80
N GLN A 290 -13.30 -15.43 -1.91
CA GLN A 290 -12.83 -16.82 -1.94
C GLN A 290 -13.97 -17.80 -1.64
N ALA A 291 -14.78 -17.55 -0.62
CA ALA A 291 -15.91 -18.40 -0.25
C ALA A 291 -16.95 -18.53 -1.39
N ARG A 292 -17.05 -17.49 -2.23
CA ARG A 292 -17.94 -17.45 -3.39
C ARG A 292 -17.30 -17.92 -4.69
N ASP A 293 -16.05 -18.38 -4.69
CA ASP A 293 -15.29 -18.73 -5.91
C ASP A 293 -15.37 -17.64 -6.99
N ILE A 294 -15.17 -16.39 -6.58
CA ILE A 294 -15.18 -15.26 -7.52
C ILE A 294 -13.94 -15.35 -8.42
N ARG A 295 -14.18 -15.10 -9.71
CA ARG A 295 -13.16 -14.82 -10.71
C ARG A 295 -13.23 -13.35 -11.09
N ALA A 296 -12.11 -12.66 -11.04
CA ALA A 296 -12.05 -11.23 -11.36
C ALA A 296 -11.04 -10.96 -12.47
N TYR A 297 -11.36 -9.99 -13.32
CA TYR A 297 -10.53 -9.57 -14.43
C TYR A 297 -10.15 -8.12 -14.24
N TYR A 298 -8.86 -7.85 -14.35
CA TYR A 298 -8.26 -6.55 -14.14
C TYR A 298 -7.54 -6.10 -15.40
N ALA A 299 -7.61 -4.80 -15.69
CA ALA A 299 -6.89 -4.18 -16.80
C ALA A 299 -6.30 -2.84 -16.37
N GLY A 300 -5.15 -2.51 -16.94
CA GLY A 300 -4.49 -1.25 -16.70
C GLY A 300 -3.14 -1.20 -17.40
N GLY A 301 -2.14 -0.65 -16.71
CA GLY A 301 -0.83 -0.44 -17.30
C GLY A 301 0.33 -0.70 -16.36
N SER A 302 1.52 -0.62 -16.94
CA SER A 302 2.81 -0.63 -16.25
C SER A 302 3.65 0.55 -16.74
N PHE A 303 4.59 0.99 -15.90
CA PHE A 303 5.49 2.09 -16.20
C PHE A 303 6.87 1.81 -15.63
N ASP A 304 7.90 1.92 -16.47
CA ASP A 304 9.31 1.66 -16.12
C ASP A 304 10.15 2.95 -15.99
N GLY A 305 9.49 4.10 -15.83
CA GLY A 305 10.15 5.42 -15.82
C GLY A 305 10.39 6.02 -17.21
N SER A 306 10.21 5.24 -18.29
CA SER A 306 10.47 5.70 -19.67
C SER A 306 9.38 5.29 -20.67
N SER A 307 8.71 4.18 -20.43
CA SER A 307 7.78 3.53 -21.34
C SER A 307 6.59 2.97 -20.58
N GLN A 308 5.44 2.94 -21.24
CA GLN A 308 4.22 2.33 -20.70
C GLN A 308 3.89 1.01 -21.40
N GLY A 309 3.47 0.03 -20.62
CA GLY A 309 2.93 -1.25 -21.11
C GLY A 309 1.48 -1.44 -20.69
N LYS A 310 0.73 -2.26 -21.42
CA LYS A 310 -0.61 -2.72 -20.99
C LYS A 310 -0.48 -3.96 -20.12
N VAL A 311 -1.27 -4.01 -19.06
CA VAL A 311 -1.30 -5.12 -18.11
C VAL A 311 -2.72 -5.67 -18.01
N LEU A 312 -2.84 -6.99 -18.11
CA LEU A 312 -4.08 -7.73 -17.90
C LEU A 312 -3.85 -8.78 -16.81
N ILE A 313 -4.69 -8.83 -15.79
CA ILE A 313 -4.60 -9.83 -14.72
C ILE A 313 -5.95 -10.52 -14.57
N GLN A 314 -5.93 -11.85 -14.47
CA GLN A 314 -7.07 -12.65 -14.06
C GLN A 314 -6.77 -13.26 -12.70
N VAL A 315 -7.71 -13.09 -11.78
CA VAL A 315 -7.65 -13.58 -10.41
C VAL A 315 -8.73 -14.63 -10.22
N GLN A 316 -8.36 -15.73 -9.55
CA GLN A 316 -9.29 -16.73 -9.07
C GLN A 316 -9.12 -16.84 -7.55
N PHE A 317 -10.08 -16.29 -6.80
CA PHE A 317 -9.97 -16.21 -5.33
C PHE A 317 -10.04 -17.59 -4.65
N ALA A 318 -10.66 -18.60 -5.28
CA ALA A 318 -10.54 -20.02 -4.91
C ALA A 318 -10.08 -20.82 -6.13
N PRO A 319 -8.81 -21.25 -6.23
CA PRO A 319 -7.95 -21.66 -5.12
C PRO A 319 -6.87 -20.63 -4.70
N ALA A 320 -7.15 -19.33 -4.79
CA ALA A 320 -6.22 -18.24 -4.46
C ALA A 320 -5.03 -18.17 -5.44
N THR A 321 -5.32 -18.17 -6.74
CA THR A 321 -4.34 -18.09 -7.83
C THR A 321 -4.59 -16.90 -8.74
N TRP A 322 -3.56 -16.50 -9.48
CA TRP A 322 -3.67 -15.44 -10.47
C TRP A 322 -2.77 -15.72 -11.68
N GLN A 323 -3.13 -15.12 -12.81
CA GLN A 323 -2.33 -15.10 -14.03
C GLN A 323 -2.38 -13.71 -14.65
N GLY A 324 -1.30 -13.25 -15.25
CA GLY A 324 -1.21 -11.92 -15.84
C GLY A 324 -0.34 -11.87 -17.09
N GLN A 325 -0.56 -10.82 -17.88
CA GLN A 325 0.15 -10.57 -19.14
C GLN A 325 0.57 -9.10 -19.21
N TRP A 326 1.82 -8.87 -19.57
CA TRP A 326 2.40 -7.55 -19.78
C TRP A 326 2.79 -7.42 -21.26
N THR A 327 2.08 -6.56 -21.99
CA THR A 327 2.41 -6.21 -23.37
C THR A 327 3.09 -4.85 -23.43
N GLY A 328 4.20 -4.75 -24.15
CA GLY A 328 5.04 -3.54 -24.19
C GLY A 328 6.50 -3.90 -24.48
N ALA A 329 7.43 -3.31 -23.72
CA ALA A 329 8.87 -3.53 -23.91
C ALA A 329 9.28 -5.01 -23.73
N MET A 330 8.74 -5.70 -22.71
CA MET A 330 9.20 -7.06 -22.36
C MET A 330 8.34 -8.18 -22.94
N ASN A 331 7.02 -8.01 -23.10
CA ASN A 331 6.09 -9.03 -23.63
C ASN A 331 6.19 -10.39 -22.92
N PHE A 332 5.80 -10.42 -21.64
CA PHE A 332 5.83 -11.62 -20.81
C PHE A 332 4.47 -11.93 -20.18
N LYS A 333 4.34 -13.14 -19.65
CA LYS A 333 3.24 -13.56 -18.77
C LYS A 333 3.81 -14.04 -17.45
N ALA A 334 3.03 -13.90 -16.38
CA ALA A 334 3.37 -14.40 -15.07
C ALA A 334 2.14 -15.06 -14.44
N GLU A 335 2.36 -16.05 -13.59
CA GLU A 335 1.31 -16.66 -12.79
C GLU A 335 1.82 -16.86 -11.35
N GLY A 336 0.90 -17.04 -10.42
CA GLY A 336 1.28 -17.17 -9.03
C GLY A 336 0.14 -17.40 -8.07
N ASN A 337 0.47 -17.19 -6.79
CA ASN A 337 -0.40 -17.41 -5.66
C ASN A 337 -0.83 -16.09 -5.03
N ILE A 338 -1.96 -16.14 -4.34
CA ILE A 338 -2.51 -15.07 -3.51
C ILE A 338 -2.31 -15.48 -2.05
N SER A 339 -1.72 -14.59 -1.26
CA SER A 339 -1.54 -14.75 0.19
C SER A 339 -1.98 -13.48 0.90
N GLY A 340 -3.11 -13.58 1.60
CA GLY A 340 -3.79 -12.40 2.12
C GLY A 340 -4.14 -11.42 1.00
N ALA A 341 -3.80 -10.15 1.18
CA ALA A 341 -3.97 -9.11 0.17
C ALA A 341 -2.86 -9.08 -0.90
N ASN A 342 -1.86 -9.96 -0.82
CA ASN A 342 -0.70 -9.90 -1.70
C ASN A 342 -0.77 -10.95 -2.81
N ILE A 343 -0.22 -10.60 -3.97
CA ILE A 343 0.04 -11.51 -5.08
C ILE A 343 1.55 -11.66 -5.27
N SER A 344 2.00 -12.87 -5.54
CA SER A 344 3.41 -13.16 -5.83
C SER A 344 3.50 -14.18 -6.96
N SER A 345 4.31 -13.90 -7.98
CA SER A 345 4.54 -14.84 -9.08
C SER A 345 5.37 -16.02 -8.63
N ASN A 346 5.03 -17.22 -9.09
CA ASN A 346 5.89 -18.40 -9.03
C ASN A 346 6.45 -18.81 -10.41
N SER A 347 5.91 -18.24 -11.50
CA SER A 347 6.44 -18.43 -12.84
C SER A 347 6.39 -17.13 -13.65
N VAL A 348 7.39 -16.94 -14.50
CA VAL A 348 7.48 -15.86 -15.50
C VAL A 348 7.91 -16.51 -16.80
N SER A 349 7.22 -16.22 -17.90
CA SER A 349 7.49 -16.84 -19.20
C SER A 349 7.14 -15.93 -20.36
N ALA A 350 7.52 -16.35 -21.57
CA ALA A 350 7.22 -15.60 -22.78
C ALA A 350 5.70 -15.49 -23.01
N LEU A 351 5.24 -14.32 -23.45
CA LEU A 351 3.84 -14.13 -23.83
C LEU A 351 3.47 -14.97 -25.07
N TYR A 352 4.39 -15.07 -26.03
CA TYR A 352 4.21 -15.81 -27.28
C TYR A 352 5.05 -17.09 -27.29
N SER A 353 4.44 -18.22 -27.64
CA SER A 353 5.13 -19.48 -27.82
C SER A 353 6.16 -19.41 -28.95
N GLY A 354 7.30 -20.07 -28.81
CA GLY A 354 8.32 -20.17 -29.85
C GLY A 354 9.32 -19.00 -29.90
N SER A 355 9.27 -18.06 -28.95
CA SER A 355 10.36 -17.08 -28.84
C SER A 355 11.66 -17.77 -28.45
N SER A 356 12.76 -17.43 -29.11
CA SER A 356 14.12 -17.84 -28.70
C SER A 356 14.63 -17.08 -27.45
N SER A 357 13.71 -16.47 -26.71
CA SER A 357 13.99 -15.72 -25.48
C SER A 357 13.56 -16.54 -24.28
N SER A 358 14.42 -16.60 -23.27
CA SER A 358 14.05 -17.04 -21.92
C SER A 358 13.69 -15.83 -21.08
N TYR A 359 12.81 -16.04 -20.09
CA TYR A 359 12.37 -15.02 -19.15
C TYR A 359 12.59 -15.52 -17.73
N ALA A 360 13.07 -14.65 -16.86
CA ALA A 360 13.21 -14.88 -15.44
C ALA A 360 12.83 -13.59 -14.69
N GLY A 361 12.53 -13.69 -13.40
CA GLY A 361 12.20 -12.52 -12.59
C GLY A 361 11.05 -12.76 -11.64
N SER A 362 10.41 -11.68 -11.22
CA SER A 362 9.28 -11.73 -10.30
C SER A 362 8.25 -10.63 -10.60
N VAL A 363 7.01 -10.91 -10.23
CA VAL A 363 5.91 -9.96 -10.12
C VAL A 363 5.37 -10.06 -8.70
N GLN A 364 5.28 -8.92 -8.03
CA GLN A 364 4.67 -8.81 -6.71
C GLN A 364 3.65 -7.66 -6.72
N GLY A 365 2.58 -7.78 -5.94
CA GLY A 365 1.56 -6.76 -5.87
C GLY A 365 0.63 -6.94 -4.69
N THR A 366 -0.23 -5.94 -4.49
CA THR A 366 -1.22 -5.92 -3.42
C THR A 366 -2.59 -5.53 -4.01
N PHE A 367 -3.64 -6.19 -3.53
CA PHE A 367 -5.02 -5.79 -3.73
C PHE A 367 -5.32 -4.54 -2.90
N TYR A 368 -5.87 -3.52 -3.53
CA TYR A 368 -6.28 -2.29 -2.87
C TYR A 368 -7.78 -2.06 -3.01
N GLY A 369 -8.31 -1.20 -2.14
CA GLY A 369 -9.72 -0.85 -2.17
C GLY A 369 -10.60 -1.88 -1.47
N GLN A 370 -11.83 -1.48 -1.19
CA GLN A 370 -12.87 -2.44 -0.83
C GLN A 370 -13.08 -3.45 -1.96
N GLN A 371 -13.34 -4.70 -1.61
CA GLN A 371 -13.58 -5.78 -2.58
C GLN A 371 -12.46 -5.99 -3.60
N ALA A 372 -11.21 -5.59 -3.32
CA ALA A 372 -10.10 -5.70 -4.27
C ALA A 372 -10.39 -4.98 -5.60
N GLY A 373 -10.80 -3.71 -5.53
CA GLY A 373 -11.11 -2.86 -6.68
C GLY A 373 -9.92 -2.64 -7.62
N SER A 374 -8.70 -2.64 -7.08
CA SER A 374 -7.47 -2.47 -7.85
C SER A 374 -6.39 -3.45 -7.40
N ILE A 375 -5.40 -3.67 -8.26
CA ILE A 375 -4.14 -4.33 -7.94
C ILE A 375 -3.02 -3.42 -8.40
N GLY A 376 -2.09 -3.09 -7.52
CA GLY A 376 -0.86 -2.41 -7.90
C GLY A 376 0.36 -3.12 -7.35
N GLY A 377 1.49 -2.97 -8.02
CA GLY A 377 2.66 -3.77 -7.74
C GLY A 377 3.90 -3.37 -8.51
N VAL A 378 4.89 -4.24 -8.47
CA VAL A 378 6.14 -4.13 -9.23
C VAL A 378 6.45 -5.43 -9.95
N SER A 379 7.04 -5.30 -11.14
CA SER A 379 7.61 -6.42 -11.89
C SER A 379 9.07 -6.15 -12.17
N THR A 380 9.94 -7.12 -11.88
CA THR A 380 11.35 -7.13 -12.29
C THR A 380 11.56 -8.35 -13.17
N VAL A 381 11.72 -8.15 -14.47
CA VAL A 381 11.84 -9.25 -15.44
C VAL A 381 13.11 -9.09 -16.25
N THR A 382 13.84 -10.18 -16.39
CA THR A 382 15.00 -10.33 -17.26
C THR A 382 14.64 -11.20 -18.45
N LYS A 383 14.86 -10.69 -19.65
CA LYS A 383 14.71 -11.38 -20.92
C LYS A 383 16.10 -11.66 -21.49
N THR A 384 16.40 -12.92 -21.74
CA THR A 384 17.65 -13.34 -22.37
C THR A 384 17.35 -13.90 -23.74
N TYR A 385 17.76 -13.18 -24.78
CA TYR A 385 17.65 -13.62 -26.16
C TYR A 385 18.81 -14.56 -26.50
N THR A 386 18.48 -15.79 -26.86
CA THR A 386 19.45 -16.75 -27.39
C THR A 386 19.28 -16.78 -28.90
N PRO A 387 20.23 -16.25 -29.68
CA PRO A 387 20.13 -16.33 -31.13
C PRO A 387 20.10 -17.79 -31.58
N PRO A 388 19.37 -18.13 -32.66
CA PRO A 388 19.51 -19.44 -33.30
C PRO A 388 20.99 -19.66 -33.62
N VAL A 389 21.49 -20.87 -33.39
CA VAL A 389 22.87 -21.24 -33.73
C VAL A 389 22.99 -21.33 -35.25
N ASP A 390 23.14 -20.20 -35.93
CA ASP A 390 23.71 -20.20 -37.28
C ASP A 390 25.23 -20.26 -37.13
N ALA A 391 25.83 -21.35 -37.60
CA ALA A 391 27.24 -21.68 -37.44
C ALA A 391 28.21 -20.64 -38.03
N ARG A 392 27.71 -19.59 -38.69
CA ARG A 392 28.51 -18.60 -39.41
C ARG A 392 28.66 -17.25 -38.70
N ILE A 393 27.81 -16.91 -37.73
CA ILE A 393 27.93 -15.66 -36.97
C ILE A 393 27.59 -15.96 -35.50
N ALA A 394 28.60 -16.01 -34.65
CA ALA A 394 28.41 -16.09 -33.20
C ALA A 394 27.83 -14.75 -32.69
N GLN A 395 26.50 -14.62 -32.68
CA GLN A 395 25.86 -13.55 -31.93
C GLN A 395 25.89 -13.92 -30.45
N MET A 396 26.44 -13.02 -29.62
CA MET A 396 26.42 -13.20 -28.17
C MET A 396 24.97 -13.04 -27.66
N PRO A 397 24.52 -13.84 -26.69
CA PRO A 397 23.24 -13.64 -26.04
C PRO A 397 23.12 -12.21 -25.52
N SER A 398 21.97 -11.57 -25.76
CA SER A 398 21.66 -10.26 -25.18
C SER A 398 20.69 -10.45 -24.02
N THR A 399 20.96 -9.72 -22.94
CA THR A 399 20.12 -9.73 -21.74
C THR A 399 19.58 -8.33 -21.51
N GLN A 400 18.27 -8.24 -21.29
CA GLN A 400 17.58 -7.01 -20.95
C GLN A 400 16.81 -7.22 -19.66
N THR A 401 17.02 -6.36 -18.67
CA THR A 401 16.22 -6.34 -17.44
C THR A 401 15.35 -5.09 -17.43
N GLN A 402 14.08 -5.25 -17.07
CA GLN A 402 13.14 -4.17 -16.86
C GLN A 402 12.54 -4.28 -15.46
N THR A 403 12.53 -3.17 -14.74
CA THR A 403 11.77 -2.99 -13.51
C THR A 403 10.67 -1.98 -13.77
N ALA A 404 9.42 -2.32 -13.49
CA ALA A 404 8.27 -1.45 -13.73
C ALA A 404 7.27 -1.54 -12.59
N VAL A 405 6.67 -0.40 -12.20
CA VAL A 405 5.43 -0.41 -11.41
C VAL A 405 4.25 -0.76 -12.30
N PHE A 406 3.20 -1.35 -11.75
CA PHE A 406 1.95 -1.56 -12.46
C PHE A 406 0.75 -1.21 -11.59
N LEU A 407 -0.33 -0.80 -12.26
CA LEU A 407 -1.65 -0.59 -11.66
C LEU A 407 -2.70 -1.12 -12.63
N VAL A 408 -3.58 -1.97 -12.13
CA VAL A 408 -4.73 -2.52 -12.87
C VAL A 408 -5.99 -2.40 -12.03
N ASN A 409 -7.12 -2.13 -12.68
CA ASN A 409 -8.41 -1.99 -12.02
C ASN A 409 -9.34 -3.12 -12.43
N LYS A 410 -10.19 -3.54 -11.50
CA LYS A 410 -11.21 -4.57 -11.73
C LYS A 410 -12.17 -4.05 -12.81
N VAL A 411 -12.25 -4.77 -13.92
CA VAL A 411 -13.15 -4.46 -15.05
C VAL A 411 -14.48 -5.16 -14.85
N TYR A 412 -14.43 -6.45 -14.48
CA TYR A 412 -15.60 -7.24 -14.18
C TYR A 412 -15.22 -8.43 -13.29
N SER A 413 -16.24 -9.06 -12.70
CA SER A 413 -16.10 -10.31 -11.97
C SER A 413 -17.24 -11.26 -12.32
N THR A 414 -16.97 -12.55 -12.24
CA THR A 414 -17.93 -13.63 -12.43
C THR A 414 -17.87 -14.55 -11.21
N GLY A 415 -19.02 -15.10 -10.84
CA GLY A 415 -19.13 -16.06 -9.76
C GLY A 415 -20.32 -16.99 -10.00
N PRO A 416 -20.39 -18.13 -9.30
CA PRO A 416 -21.60 -18.93 -9.24
C PRO A 416 -22.76 -18.04 -8.83
N SER A 417 -23.84 -18.07 -9.62
CA SER A 417 -25.07 -17.35 -9.27
C SER A 417 -25.61 -17.97 -7.99
N VAL A 418 -25.43 -17.27 -6.87
CA VAL A 418 -26.07 -17.65 -5.61
C VAL A 418 -27.55 -17.37 -5.82
N LYS A 419 -28.35 -18.44 -5.95
CA LYS A 419 -29.80 -18.29 -5.92
C LYS A 419 -30.15 -17.63 -4.57
N PRO A 420 -30.88 -16.51 -4.55
CA PRO A 420 -31.35 -15.95 -3.29
C PRO A 420 -32.19 -17.03 -2.59
N GLU A 421 -31.80 -17.39 -1.37
CA GLU A 421 -32.56 -18.29 -0.49
C GLU A 421 -33.82 -17.62 0.06
#